data_AF-A0A7C3KB26-F1
#
_entry.id   AF-A0A7C3KB26-F1
#
_cell.length_a   1.000
_cell.length_b   1.000
_cell.length_c   1.000
_cell.angle_alpha   90.00
_cell.angle_beta   90.00
_cell.angle_gamma   90.00
#
_symmetry.space_group_name_H-M   'P 1'
#
loop_
_entity.id
_entity.type
_entity.pdbx_description
1 polymer ?
#
loop_
_entity_poly.entity_id
_entity_poly.type
_entity_poly.pdbx_seq_one_letter_code
_entity_poly.pdbx_strand_id
1 'polypeptide(L)'
;MSGEAVRDSVDQATVIPDAPALIYAGIDEAGYGPTLGPLCVALTVFEVRRWTPGDAAPDLWSLLKRAVSRTPSATGRRAGRTSVRQGVRIAVNDSKKLKIANHDPRRHPLTHLERGVLAFLAASGSQHQTDASLLRSIGADDLPQEWYAGDPVPLPLTTTPEHLALMSSRLSVACADAGVRMLDMRCLAVHERAFNDGLTRLGSKADVSFCAVAALLRRVWKSRAVLIRAGSSGMLGPAGAPRVVIDRQGGRTEYAGLLARAIEDADVHTVAQTERQSVYDVIAREPEKVAPDHASGAGDDGPVRRCMRICFRVEAEQHHFPVALASMVAKLVRELLMHRFNRYWCERIAELKPTAGYATDARRWLADVRPFVADDQLRELIRRA
;
A
#
# COMPACT_ATOMS: atom_id res chain seq x y z
N MET A 1 -50.57 -21.17 -26.05
CA MET A 1 -49.19 -21.67 -26.03
C MET A 1 -48.31 -20.54 -26.53
N SER A 2 -47.85 -19.66 -25.63
CA SER A 2 -46.61 -19.78 -24.81
C SER A 2 -45.37 -19.52 -25.68
N GLY A 3 -44.46 -18.59 -25.40
CA GLY A 3 -44.23 -17.72 -24.24
C GLY A 3 -43.50 -16.46 -24.72
N GLU A 4 -43.78 -15.29 -24.13
CA GLU A 4 -43.17 -14.76 -22.91
C GLU A 4 -42.08 -13.72 -23.26
N ALA A 5 -42.55 -12.51 -23.55
CA ALA A 5 -41.78 -11.28 -23.48
C ALA A 5 -41.71 -10.86 -22.01
N VAL A 6 -40.58 -11.12 -21.33
CA VAL A 6 -40.38 -10.71 -19.93
C VAL A 6 -38.89 -10.45 -19.66
N ARG A 7 -38.61 -9.19 -19.28
CA ARG A 7 -37.44 -8.65 -18.52
C ARG A 7 -36.21 -8.18 -19.29
N ASP A 8 -36.39 -7.09 -20.05
CA ASP A 8 -35.46 -5.96 -19.99
C ASP A 8 -35.62 -5.26 -18.63
N SER A 9 -34.74 -5.59 -17.68
CA SER A 9 -34.49 -4.75 -16.50
C SER A 9 -33.09 -5.06 -15.97
N VAL A 10 -32.07 -4.77 -16.77
CA VAL A 10 -30.72 -4.58 -16.25
C VAL A 10 -30.74 -3.21 -15.58
N ASP A 11 -30.59 -3.24 -14.26
CA ASP A 11 -30.40 -2.08 -13.38
C ASP A 11 -29.60 -0.98 -14.10
N GLN A 12 -30.31 0.09 -14.48
CA GLN A 12 -29.69 1.39 -14.64
C GLN A 12 -29.17 1.78 -13.26
N ALA A 13 -27.94 1.39 -12.97
CA ALA A 13 -27.14 2.03 -11.94
C ALA A 13 -27.22 3.52 -12.23
N THR A 14 -27.96 4.23 -11.38
CA THR A 14 -28.21 5.66 -11.48
C THR A 14 -26.84 6.31 -11.66
N VAL A 15 -26.59 6.86 -12.85
CA VAL A 15 -25.42 7.68 -13.10
C VAL A 15 -25.63 8.93 -12.25
N ILE A 16 -25.13 8.87 -11.02
CA ILE A 16 -25.05 10.05 -10.16
C ILE A 16 -24.06 10.97 -10.89
N PRO A 17 -24.46 12.22 -11.19
CA PRO A 17 -23.58 13.17 -11.88
C PRO A 17 -22.26 13.33 -11.13
N ASP A 18 -21.25 13.77 -11.86
CA ASP A 18 -19.84 14.05 -11.56
C ASP A 18 -19.56 14.68 -10.17
N ALA A 19 -19.94 13.98 -9.10
CA ALA A 19 -19.75 14.45 -7.74
C ALA A 19 -18.25 14.42 -7.45
N PRO A 20 -17.69 15.50 -6.88
CA PRO A 20 -16.27 15.57 -6.61
C PRO A 20 -15.83 14.36 -5.77
N ALA A 21 -14.75 13.73 -6.22
CA ALA A 21 -14.16 12.59 -5.57
C ALA A 21 -12.76 12.95 -5.10
N LEU A 22 -12.41 12.53 -3.88
CA LEU A 22 -11.05 12.63 -3.39
C LEU A 22 -10.28 11.38 -3.78
N ILE A 23 -9.14 11.58 -4.41
CA ILE A 23 -8.12 10.54 -4.51
C ILE A 23 -7.23 10.63 -3.28
N TYR A 24 -7.12 9.52 -2.55
CA TYR A 24 -6.46 9.45 -1.26
C TYR A 24 -5.49 8.27 -1.24
N ALA A 25 -4.21 8.59 -1.27
CA ALA A 25 -3.11 7.65 -1.33
C ALA A 25 -2.31 7.62 -0.03
N GLY A 26 -1.80 6.44 0.32
CA GLY A 26 -0.93 6.22 1.47
C GLY A 26 0.31 5.43 1.09
N ILE A 27 1.47 5.84 1.61
CA ILE A 27 2.74 5.14 1.44
C ILE A 27 3.35 4.84 2.80
N ASP A 28 3.83 3.61 2.99
CA ASP A 28 4.58 3.18 4.17
C ASP A 28 5.60 2.09 3.77
N GLU A 29 6.50 1.76 4.68
CA GLU A 29 7.60 0.82 4.49
C GLU A 29 7.67 -0.28 5.55
N ALA A 30 8.31 -1.39 5.19
CA ALA A 30 8.70 -2.43 6.10
C ALA A 30 10.10 -2.93 5.75
N GLY A 31 10.91 -3.15 6.78
CA GLY A 31 12.27 -3.64 6.57
C GLY A 31 13.30 -2.55 6.28
N TYR A 32 13.16 -1.34 6.84
CA TYR A 32 14.20 -0.32 6.74
C TYR A 32 15.52 -0.73 7.45
N GLY A 33 15.43 -1.15 8.72
CA GLY A 33 16.58 -1.49 9.57
C GLY A 33 17.23 -2.90 9.46
N PRO A 34 16.54 -3.96 9.00
CA PRO A 34 17.13 -5.30 8.86
C PRO A 34 18.43 -5.37 8.06
N THR A 35 19.32 -6.28 8.46
CA THR A 35 20.55 -6.66 7.76
C THR A 35 20.26 -7.62 6.60
N LEU A 36 19.28 -8.49 6.77
CA LEU A 36 18.88 -9.50 5.78
C LEU A 36 17.44 -9.25 5.32
N GLY A 37 17.17 -9.63 4.07
CA GLY A 37 15.88 -9.49 3.45
C GLY A 37 15.64 -8.13 2.83
N PRO A 38 14.56 -8.01 2.04
CA PRO A 38 14.31 -6.83 1.24
C PRO A 38 13.73 -5.69 2.10
N LEU A 39 13.96 -4.46 1.64
CA LEU A 39 13.14 -3.31 2.03
C LEU A 39 11.88 -3.33 1.15
N CYS A 40 10.70 -3.28 1.76
CA CYS A 40 9.44 -3.22 1.04
C CYS A 40 8.79 -1.85 1.27
N VAL A 41 8.43 -1.14 0.20
CA VAL A 41 7.70 0.13 0.27
C VAL A 41 6.40 -0.02 -0.49
N ALA A 42 5.28 0.25 0.15
CA ALA A 42 3.96 -0.01 -0.42
C ALA A 42 3.15 1.26 -0.61
N LEU A 43 2.25 1.22 -1.57
CA LEU A 43 1.27 2.25 -1.91
C LEU A 43 -0.12 1.64 -1.88
N THR A 44 -1.08 2.35 -1.29
CA THR A 44 -2.51 2.08 -1.52
C THR A 44 -3.20 3.36 -1.94
N VAL A 45 -4.16 3.26 -2.86
CA VAL A 45 -4.88 4.42 -3.42
C VAL A 45 -6.37 4.15 -3.37
N PHE A 46 -7.12 5.12 -2.83
CA PHE A 46 -8.57 5.10 -2.75
C PHE A 46 -9.18 6.27 -3.49
N GLU A 47 -10.33 6.05 -4.09
CA GLU A 47 -11.29 7.07 -4.48
C GLU A 47 -12.35 7.16 -3.39
N VAL A 48 -12.69 8.37 -2.97
CA VAL A 48 -13.78 8.65 -2.03
C VAL A 48 -14.73 9.63 -2.70
N ARG A 49 -15.88 9.14 -3.14
CA ARG A 49 -16.92 9.94 -3.81
C ARG A 49 -17.64 10.83 -2.82
N ARG A 50 -18.29 11.88 -3.34
CA ARG A 50 -19.09 12.84 -2.55
C ARG A 50 -18.25 13.57 -1.50
N TRP A 51 -16.99 13.82 -1.82
CA TRP A 51 -16.09 14.62 -0.98
C TRP A 51 -16.06 16.05 -1.49
N THR A 52 -16.17 17.01 -0.57
CA THR A 52 -16.15 18.43 -0.93
C THR A 52 -14.71 18.94 -1.03
N PRO A 53 -14.28 19.53 -2.16
CA PRO A 53 -12.98 20.17 -2.29
C PRO A 53 -12.70 21.16 -1.14
N GLY A 54 -11.54 21.02 -0.51
CA GLY A 54 -11.10 21.82 0.63
C GLY A 54 -11.32 21.16 2.00
N ASP A 55 -12.26 20.22 2.13
CA ASP A 55 -12.52 19.54 3.40
C ASP A 55 -11.32 18.73 3.90
N ALA A 56 -11.29 18.34 5.17
CA ALA A 56 -10.30 17.37 5.64
C ALA A 56 -10.43 16.02 4.89
N ALA A 57 -9.36 15.23 4.89
CA ALA A 57 -9.45 13.87 4.34
C ALA A 57 -10.40 13.06 5.24
N PRO A 58 -11.36 12.32 4.67
CA PRO A 58 -12.32 11.60 5.47
C PRO A 58 -11.67 10.44 6.23
N ASP A 59 -12.21 10.13 7.40
CA ASP A 59 -11.81 8.95 8.17
C ASP A 59 -12.42 7.68 7.56
N LEU A 60 -11.62 6.94 6.78
CA LEU A 60 -12.07 5.70 6.15
C LEU A 60 -12.39 4.60 7.17
N TRP A 61 -11.83 4.61 8.38
CA TRP A 61 -12.25 3.66 9.43
C TRP A 61 -13.70 3.91 9.83
N SER A 62 -14.09 5.18 9.94
CA SER A 62 -15.47 5.58 10.25
C SER A 62 -16.43 5.28 9.10
N LEU A 63 -16.03 5.58 7.86
CA LEU A 63 -16.83 5.27 6.66
C LEU A 63 -17.05 3.76 6.49
N LEU A 64 -16.01 2.95 6.70
CA LEU A 64 -16.04 1.50 6.49
C LEU A 64 -16.31 0.70 7.78
N LYS A 65 -16.77 1.32 8.86
CA LYS A 65 -16.89 0.72 10.21
C LYS A 65 -17.71 -0.58 10.29
N ARG A 66 -18.56 -0.84 9.30
CA ARG A 66 -19.34 -2.07 9.13
C ARG A 66 -18.47 -3.27 8.71
N ALA A 67 -17.38 -3.03 7.98
CA ALA A 67 -16.48 -4.07 7.46
C ALA A 67 -15.09 -4.04 8.10
N VAL A 68 -14.63 -2.89 8.61
CA VAL A 68 -13.27 -2.73 9.16
C VAL A 68 -13.27 -2.29 10.62
N SER A 69 -12.15 -2.54 11.30
CA SER A 69 -11.88 -2.08 12.66
C SER A 69 -10.39 -1.80 12.87
N ARG A 70 -10.05 -0.96 13.84
CA ARG A 70 -8.65 -0.72 14.23
C ARG A 70 -8.05 -1.88 15.04
N THR A 71 -8.90 -2.70 15.65
CA THR A 71 -8.51 -3.85 16.46
C THR A 71 -9.03 -5.14 15.82
N PRO A 72 -8.31 -6.26 15.99
CA PRO A 72 -8.81 -7.58 15.62
C PRO A 72 -10.18 -7.89 16.24
N SER A 73 -11.10 -8.40 15.42
CA SER A 73 -12.38 -8.91 15.92
C SER A 73 -12.13 -10.06 16.91
N ALA A 74 -12.74 -9.98 18.09
CA ALA A 74 -12.76 -11.11 19.02
C ALA A 74 -13.49 -12.30 18.37
N THR A 75 -12.92 -13.50 18.50
CA THR A 75 -13.49 -14.74 17.96
C THR A 75 -13.83 -15.72 19.08
N GLY A 76 -14.79 -16.61 18.85
CA GLY A 76 -15.15 -17.68 19.79
C GLY A 76 -15.84 -17.16 21.05
N ARG A 77 -15.64 -17.81 22.20
CA ARG A 77 -16.28 -17.48 23.49
C ARG A 77 -16.05 -16.03 24.00
N ARG A 78 -15.07 -15.31 23.43
CA ARG A 78 -14.78 -13.90 23.74
C ARG A 78 -15.53 -12.91 22.85
N ALA A 79 -16.23 -13.39 21.82
CA ALA A 79 -17.12 -12.56 21.03
C ALA A 79 -18.37 -12.25 21.87
N GLY A 80 -18.44 -11.05 22.45
CA GLY A 80 -19.68 -10.56 23.05
C GLY A 80 -20.85 -10.56 22.06
N ARG A 81 -22.08 -10.47 22.56
CA ARG A 81 -23.32 -10.43 21.75
C ARG A 81 -23.25 -9.41 20.58
N THR A 82 -22.54 -8.31 20.78
CA THR A 82 -22.31 -7.26 19.77
C THR A 82 -21.41 -7.72 18.61
N SER A 83 -20.32 -8.45 18.88
CA SER A 83 -19.42 -8.98 17.85
C SER A 83 -20.01 -10.12 17.03
N VAL A 84 -20.93 -10.90 17.61
CA VAL A 84 -21.69 -11.92 16.87
C VAL A 84 -22.66 -11.28 15.88
N ARG A 85 -23.34 -10.18 16.28
CA ARG A 85 -24.24 -9.41 15.41
C ARG A 85 -23.50 -8.63 14.31
N GLN A 86 -22.33 -8.07 14.59
CA GLN A 86 -21.58 -7.27 13.62
C GLN A 86 -20.74 -8.09 12.63
N GLY A 87 -20.55 -9.39 12.90
CA GLY A 87 -19.72 -10.25 12.06
C GLY A 87 -18.21 -9.96 12.16
N VAL A 88 -17.41 -10.75 11.46
CA VAL A 88 -15.95 -10.61 11.44
C VAL A 88 -15.55 -9.38 10.63
N ARG A 89 -15.06 -8.35 11.31
CA ARG A 89 -14.46 -7.16 10.68
C ARG A 89 -12.97 -7.35 10.43
N ILE A 90 -12.50 -6.75 9.33
CA ILE A 90 -11.10 -6.72 8.91
C ILE A 90 -10.35 -5.72 9.79
N ALA A 91 -9.28 -6.16 10.45
CA ALA A 91 -8.42 -5.27 11.21
C ALA A 91 -7.49 -4.52 10.26
N VAL A 92 -7.49 -3.18 10.31
CA VAL A 92 -6.59 -2.32 9.55
C VAL A 92 -5.95 -1.29 10.49
N ASN A 93 -4.63 -1.36 10.64
CA ASN A 93 -3.84 -0.57 11.58
C ASN A 93 -2.34 -0.74 11.27
N ASP A 94 -1.47 -0.10 12.05
CA ASP A 94 -0.03 -0.34 12.08
C ASP A 94 0.28 -1.84 12.06
N SER A 95 1.10 -2.24 11.10
CA SER A 95 1.48 -3.64 10.90
C SER A 95 2.17 -4.25 12.12
N LYS A 96 2.88 -3.46 12.94
CA LYS A 96 3.49 -3.90 14.21
C LYS A 96 2.45 -4.24 15.27
N LYS A 97 1.30 -3.54 15.27
CA LYS A 97 0.18 -3.82 16.18
C LYS A 97 -0.65 -5.01 15.74
N LEU A 98 -0.65 -5.33 14.44
CA LEU A 98 -1.43 -6.42 13.86
C LEU A 98 -0.66 -7.72 13.64
N LYS A 99 0.67 -7.67 13.55
CA LYS A 99 1.51 -8.87 13.51
C LYS A 99 1.47 -9.56 14.86
N ILE A 100 0.96 -10.79 14.88
CA ILE A 100 0.94 -11.62 16.09
C ILE A 100 2.36 -12.10 16.39
N ALA A 101 2.67 -12.35 17.66
CA ALA A 101 3.94 -12.89 18.08
C ALA A 101 4.24 -14.22 17.36
N ASN A 102 5.50 -14.43 16.95
CA ASN A 102 5.93 -15.63 16.22
C ASN A 102 5.69 -16.93 17.00
N HIS A 103 5.57 -16.86 18.32
CA HIS A 103 5.37 -17.99 19.21
C HIS A 103 3.92 -18.16 19.69
N ASP A 104 2.94 -17.42 19.15
CA ASP A 104 1.54 -17.62 19.55
C ASP A 104 1.06 -19.00 19.08
N PRO A 105 0.63 -19.89 20.00
CA PRO A 105 0.28 -21.26 19.65
C PRO A 105 -1.07 -21.39 18.95
N ARG A 106 -1.85 -20.30 18.84
CA ARG A 106 -3.24 -20.34 18.37
C ARG A 106 -3.42 -19.78 16.96
N ARG A 107 -2.52 -18.92 16.49
CA ARG A 107 -2.67 -18.19 15.23
C ARG A 107 -1.35 -17.94 14.55
N HIS A 108 -1.38 -18.04 13.23
CA HIS A 108 -0.25 -17.65 12.41
C HIS A 108 0.06 -16.14 12.57
N PRO A 109 1.35 -15.73 12.66
CA PRO A 109 1.77 -14.34 12.86
C PRO A 109 1.17 -13.34 11.87
N LEU A 110 0.93 -13.79 10.64
CA LEU A 110 0.46 -12.96 9.52
C LEU A 110 -1.07 -12.87 9.43
N THR A 111 -1.82 -13.50 10.34
CA THR A 111 -3.28 -13.67 10.20
C THR A 111 -4.03 -12.38 9.88
N HIS A 112 -3.72 -11.29 10.57
CA HIS A 112 -4.44 -10.02 10.37
C HIS A 112 -3.92 -9.24 9.16
N LEU A 113 -2.62 -9.33 8.87
CA LEU A 113 -2.02 -8.70 7.70
C LEU A 113 -2.56 -9.32 6.41
N GLU A 114 -2.51 -10.65 6.30
CA GLU A 114 -2.98 -11.39 5.14
C GLU A 114 -4.47 -11.16 4.90
N ARG A 115 -5.31 -11.26 5.94
CA ARG A 115 -6.75 -11.01 5.82
C ARG A 115 -7.06 -9.60 5.34
N GLY A 116 -6.34 -8.59 5.83
CA GLY A 116 -6.51 -7.21 5.37
C GLY A 116 -6.16 -7.05 3.91
N VAL A 117 -4.93 -7.42 3.55
CA VAL A 117 -4.41 -7.22 2.18
C VAL A 117 -5.24 -8.01 1.16
N LEU A 118 -5.46 -9.31 1.39
CA LEU A 118 -6.17 -10.16 0.44
C LEU A 118 -7.66 -9.80 0.33
N ALA A 119 -8.32 -9.40 1.42
CA ALA A 119 -9.72 -8.97 1.34
C ALA A 119 -9.89 -7.67 0.55
N PHE A 120 -8.98 -6.70 0.70
CA PHE A 120 -9.01 -5.47 -0.09
C PHE A 120 -8.74 -5.74 -1.57
N LEU A 121 -7.73 -6.56 -1.90
CA LEU A 121 -7.46 -6.96 -3.29
C LEU A 121 -8.68 -7.69 -3.90
N ALA A 122 -9.25 -8.66 -3.19
CA ALA A 122 -10.42 -9.39 -3.66
C ALA A 122 -11.64 -8.49 -3.85
N ALA A 123 -11.88 -7.54 -2.94
CA ALA A 123 -12.95 -6.55 -3.06
C ALA A 123 -12.75 -5.57 -4.23
N SER A 124 -11.51 -5.39 -4.70
CA SER A 124 -11.18 -4.66 -5.94
C SER A 124 -11.17 -5.53 -7.20
N GLY A 125 -11.55 -6.81 -7.10
CA GLY A 125 -11.61 -7.74 -8.23
C GLY A 125 -10.32 -8.51 -8.51
N SER A 126 -9.30 -8.42 -7.63
CA SER A 126 -8.03 -9.13 -7.79
C SER A 126 -7.89 -10.25 -6.76
N GLN A 127 -7.97 -11.50 -7.20
CA GLN A 127 -7.80 -12.68 -6.34
C GLN A 127 -6.49 -13.39 -6.64
N HIS A 128 -5.84 -13.89 -5.59
CA HIS A 128 -4.52 -14.53 -5.68
C HIS A 128 -4.51 -15.82 -4.88
N GLN A 129 -4.20 -16.93 -5.57
CA GLN A 129 -4.12 -18.26 -4.98
C GLN A 129 -2.71 -18.64 -4.55
N THR A 130 -1.71 -17.85 -4.91
CA THR A 130 -0.31 -18.06 -4.50
C THR A 130 0.39 -16.74 -4.22
N ASP A 131 1.42 -16.79 -3.37
CA ASP A 131 2.28 -15.66 -3.06
C ASP A 131 2.93 -15.08 -4.33
N ALA A 132 3.37 -15.92 -5.27
CA ALA A 132 3.94 -15.49 -6.54
C ALA A 132 2.92 -14.69 -7.38
N SER A 133 1.66 -15.13 -7.43
CA SER A 133 0.60 -14.38 -8.13
C SER A 133 0.29 -13.03 -7.48
N LEU A 134 0.35 -12.97 -6.13
CA LEU A 134 0.19 -11.73 -5.37
C LEU A 134 1.37 -10.78 -5.60
N LEU A 135 2.61 -11.26 -5.48
CA LEU A 135 3.81 -10.44 -5.63
C LEU A 135 3.85 -9.81 -7.02
N ARG A 136 3.57 -10.57 -8.09
CA ARG A 136 3.49 -10.05 -9.45
C ARG A 136 2.40 -8.99 -9.62
N SER A 137 1.21 -9.20 -9.06
CA SER A 137 0.09 -8.28 -9.26
C SER A 137 0.32 -6.91 -8.63
N ILE A 138 1.07 -6.85 -7.54
CA ILE A 138 1.41 -5.61 -6.83
C ILE A 138 2.80 -5.07 -7.19
N GLY A 139 3.57 -5.75 -8.04
CA GLY A 139 4.89 -5.31 -8.54
C GLY A 139 6.07 -5.55 -7.58
N ALA A 140 5.97 -6.59 -6.75
CA ALA A 140 6.98 -6.99 -5.76
C ALA A 140 7.78 -8.24 -6.17
N ASP A 141 7.86 -8.53 -7.47
CA ASP A 141 8.45 -9.74 -8.05
C ASP A 141 9.82 -9.53 -8.71
N ASP A 142 10.32 -8.30 -8.80
CA ASP A 142 11.66 -7.98 -9.34
C ASP A 142 12.77 -8.31 -8.32
N LEU A 143 13.01 -9.61 -8.13
CA LEU A 143 13.92 -10.16 -7.13
C LEU A 143 14.78 -11.26 -7.77
N PRO A 144 15.92 -10.91 -8.39
CA PRO A 144 16.71 -11.85 -9.18
C PRO A 144 17.47 -12.89 -8.34
N GLN A 145 17.49 -12.78 -7.01
CA GLN A 145 18.24 -13.69 -6.14
C GLN A 145 17.54 -15.04 -5.98
N GLU A 146 18.31 -16.12 -6.04
CA GLU A 146 17.80 -17.50 -5.98
C GLU A 146 16.96 -17.80 -4.73
N TRP A 147 17.30 -17.17 -3.59
CA TRP A 147 16.57 -17.37 -2.35
C TRP A 147 15.14 -16.79 -2.35
N TYR A 148 14.77 -16.03 -3.38
CA TYR A 148 13.39 -15.62 -3.63
C TYR A 148 12.69 -16.45 -4.73
N ALA A 149 13.44 -17.24 -5.51
CA ALA A 149 12.96 -17.90 -6.73
C ALA A 149 12.26 -19.26 -6.51
N GLY A 150 12.10 -19.72 -5.27
CA GLY A 150 11.49 -21.02 -4.97
C GLY A 150 10.01 -21.14 -5.35
N ASP A 151 9.45 -22.35 -5.20
CA ASP A 151 8.08 -22.65 -5.63
C ASP A 151 7.01 -21.74 -4.98
N PRO A 152 5.96 -21.38 -5.74
CA PRO A 152 4.82 -20.64 -5.21
C PRO A 152 4.21 -21.32 -3.97
N VAL A 153 3.93 -20.52 -2.94
CA VAL A 153 3.23 -20.96 -1.74
C VAL A 153 1.75 -20.67 -1.90
N PRO A 154 0.84 -21.63 -1.61
CA PRO A 154 -0.59 -21.38 -1.62
C PRO A 154 -1.01 -20.22 -0.70
N LEU A 155 -1.91 -19.38 -1.18
CA LEU A 155 -2.59 -18.33 -0.42
C LEU A 155 -4.09 -18.61 -0.40
N PRO A 156 -4.78 -18.28 0.72
CA PRO A 156 -4.23 -17.78 1.99
C PRO A 156 -3.43 -18.80 2.81
N LEU A 157 -2.42 -18.34 3.56
CA LEU A 157 -1.64 -19.11 4.54
C LEU A 157 -2.37 -19.31 5.87
N THR A 158 -3.18 -18.33 6.29
CA THR A 158 -3.62 -18.17 7.68
C THR A 158 -5.13 -18.32 7.89
N THR A 159 -5.84 -18.58 6.80
CA THR A 159 -7.29 -18.67 6.74
C THR A 159 -7.70 -19.55 5.57
N THR A 160 -9.00 -19.70 5.32
CA THR A 160 -9.49 -20.41 4.12
C THR A 160 -9.96 -19.43 3.04
N PRO A 161 -9.98 -19.86 1.76
CA PRO A 161 -10.55 -19.08 0.67
C PRO A 161 -12.00 -18.64 0.92
N GLU A 162 -12.84 -19.50 1.51
CA GLU A 162 -14.25 -19.20 1.80
C GLU A 162 -14.38 -18.09 2.84
N HIS A 163 -13.52 -18.11 3.86
CA HIS A 163 -13.50 -17.06 4.86
C HIS A 163 -13.02 -15.72 4.28
N LEU A 164 -12.03 -15.72 3.38
CA LEU A 164 -11.65 -14.51 2.63
C LEU A 164 -12.77 -14.00 1.74
N ALA A 165 -13.47 -14.90 1.03
CA ALA A 165 -14.60 -14.54 0.19
C ALA A 165 -15.66 -13.79 1.01
N LEU A 166 -16.06 -14.33 2.17
CA LEU A 166 -17.00 -13.68 3.08
C LEU A 166 -16.54 -12.28 3.52
N MET A 167 -15.25 -12.13 3.89
CA MET A 167 -14.69 -10.84 4.30
C MET A 167 -14.66 -9.83 3.14
N SER A 168 -14.25 -10.27 1.95
CA SER A 168 -14.18 -9.44 0.74
C SER A 168 -15.56 -9.00 0.25
N SER A 169 -16.57 -9.87 0.28
CA SER A 169 -17.95 -9.51 -0.09
C SER A 169 -18.52 -8.46 0.86
N ARG A 170 -18.33 -8.63 2.17
CA ARG A 170 -18.75 -7.62 3.16
C ARG A 170 -18.03 -6.29 2.97
N LEU A 171 -16.73 -6.33 2.70
CA LEU A 171 -15.95 -5.14 2.41
C LEU A 171 -16.43 -4.45 1.13
N SER A 172 -16.69 -5.20 0.06
CA SER A 172 -17.19 -4.68 -1.21
C SER A 172 -18.51 -3.93 -1.04
N VAL A 173 -19.45 -4.49 -0.28
CA VAL A 173 -20.73 -3.83 0.02
C VAL A 173 -20.51 -2.56 0.85
N ALA A 174 -19.68 -2.61 1.90
CA ALA A 174 -19.41 -1.44 2.73
C ALA A 174 -18.70 -0.32 1.94
N CYS A 175 -17.79 -0.67 1.04
CA CYS A 175 -17.12 0.24 0.11
C CYS A 175 -18.13 0.91 -0.84
N ALA A 176 -19.00 0.12 -1.48
CA ALA A 176 -20.04 0.64 -2.37
C ALA A 176 -20.99 1.60 -1.64
N ASP A 177 -21.52 1.20 -0.48
CA ASP A 177 -22.41 2.01 0.36
C ASP A 177 -21.77 3.36 0.73
N ALA A 178 -20.48 3.33 1.09
CA ALA A 178 -19.72 4.49 1.52
C ALA A 178 -19.17 5.34 0.37
N GLY A 179 -19.32 4.90 -0.90
CA GLY A 179 -18.69 5.54 -2.05
C GLY A 179 -17.16 5.51 -2.01
N VAL A 180 -16.57 4.49 -1.39
CA VAL A 180 -15.12 4.26 -1.30
C VAL A 180 -14.74 3.16 -2.28
N ARG A 181 -13.69 3.37 -3.07
CA ARG A 181 -13.17 2.37 -4.01
C ARG A 181 -11.66 2.31 -3.94
N MET A 182 -11.09 1.13 -3.78
CA MET A 182 -9.65 0.96 -3.91
C MET A 182 -9.28 0.97 -5.39
N LEU A 183 -8.39 1.88 -5.78
CA LEU A 183 -7.94 2.05 -7.16
C LEU A 183 -6.66 1.29 -7.44
N ASP A 184 -5.77 1.25 -6.44
CA ASP A 184 -4.44 0.70 -6.64
C ASP A 184 -3.85 0.17 -5.33
N MET A 185 -3.05 -0.86 -5.45
CA MET A 185 -2.22 -1.43 -4.39
C MET A 185 -0.91 -1.89 -5.02
N ARG A 186 0.21 -1.35 -4.55
CA ARG A 186 1.54 -1.67 -5.07
C ARG A 186 2.53 -1.87 -3.95
N CYS A 187 3.57 -2.64 -4.20
CA CYS A 187 4.71 -2.77 -3.30
C CYS A 187 5.99 -2.94 -4.11
N LEU A 188 6.99 -2.11 -3.83
CA LEU A 188 8.34 -2.25 -4.37
C LEU A 188 9.18 -3.00 -3.34
N ALA A 189 9.73 -4.15 -3.73
CA ALA A 189 10.67 -4.91 -2.93
C ALA A 189 12.10 -4.60 -3.41
N VAL A 190 12.85 -3.84 -2.63
CA VAL A 190 14.26 -3.54 -2.89
C VAL A 190 15.11 -4.65 -2.27
N HIS A 191 15.56 -5.57 -3.11
CA HIS A 191 16.49 -6.63 -2.71
C HIS A 191 17.85 -6.09 -2.26
N GLU A 192 18.66 -6.95 -1.66
CA GLU A 192 19.91 -6.60 -0.99
C GLU A 192 20.92 -5.95 -1.93
N ARG A 193 21.12 -6.52 -3.13
CA ARG A 193 21.98 -5.92 -4.17
C ARG A 193 21.52 -4.52 -4.60
N ALA A 194 20.25 -4.34 -4.97
CA ALA A 194 19.72 -3.04 -5.39
C ALA A 194 19.80 -2.01 -4.25
N PHE A 195 19.60 -2.46 -3.01
CA PHE A 195 19.78 -1.62 -1.83
C PHE A 195 21.24 -1.16 -1.69
N ASN A 196 22.20 -2.07 -1.81
CA ASN A 196 23.63 -1.79 -1.70
C ASN A 196 24.13 -0.90 -2.84
N ASP A 197 23.71 -1.15 -4.08
CA ASP A 197 24.05 -0.33 -5.24
C ASP A 197 23.46 1.08 -5.10
N GLY A 198 22.22 1.16 -4.59
CA GLY A 198 21.58 2.42 -4.23
C GLY A 198 22.36 3.16 -3.14
N LEU A 199 22.83 2.47 -2.10
CA LEU A 199 23.60 3.07 -1.01
C LEU A 199 24.93 3.63 -1.52
N THR A 200 25.64 2.91 -2.40
CA THR A 200 26.86 3.39 -3.04
C THR A 200 26.60 4.62 -3.91
N ARG A 201 25.48 4.65 -4.65
CA ARG A 201 25.14 5.77 -5.55
C ARG A 201 24.62 7.02 -4.82
N LEU A 202 23.85 6.83 -3.75
CA LEU A 202 23.08 7.90 -3.10
C LEU A 202 23.67 8.34 -1.76
N GLY A 203 24.55 7.53 -1.16
CA GLY A 203 25.28 7.86 0.06
C GLY A 203 24.51 7.59 1.37
N SER A 204 23.20 7.35 1.34
CA SER A 204 22.44 7.05 2.56
C SER A 204 21.28 6.07 2.37
N LYS A 205 20.95 5.33 3.43
CA LYS A 205 19.76 4.45 3.46
C LYS A 205 18.44 5.20 3.31
N ALA A 206 18.39 6.42 3.84
CA ALA A 206 17.21 7.27 3.75
C ALA A 206 16.94 7.66 2.29
N ASP A 207 18.00 7.90 1.50
CA ASP A 207 17.86 8.20 0.07
C ASP A 207 17.49 6.96 -0.74
N VAL A 208 17.99 5.78 -0.39
CA VAL A 208 17.56 4.52 -1.00
C VAL A 208 16.06 4.27 -0.75
N SER A 209 15.58 4.44 0.48
CA SER A 209 14.14 4.29 0.76
C SER A 209 13.32 5.34 0.03
N PHE A 210 13.79 6.58 0.02
CA PHE A 210 13.11 7.66 -0.70
C PHE A 210 13.06 7.40 -2.21
N CYS A 211 14.04 6.73 -2.83
CA CYS A 211 13.94 6.34 -4.24
C CYS A 211 12.73 5.44 -4.52
N ALA A 212 12.42 4.50 -3.62
CA ALA A 212 11.22 3.67 -3.74
C ALA A 212 9.93 4.50 -3.53
N VAL A 213 9.91 5.41 -2.55
CA VAL A 213 8.81 6.37 -2.38
C VAL A 213 8.61 7.22 -3.63
N ALA A 214 9.69 7.77 -4.20
CA ALA A 214 9.67 8.58 -5.40
C ALA A 214 9.12 7.81 -6.62
N ALA A 215 9.46 6.53 -6.76
CA ALA A 215 8.89 5.68 -7.82
C ALA A 215 7.37 5.53 -7.67
N LEU A 216 6.87 5.33 -6.43
CA LEU A 216 5.43 5.26 -6.15
C LEU A 216 4.74 6.63 -6.33
N LEU A 217 5.38 7.73 -5.95
CA LEU A 217 4.89 9.09 -6.20
C LEU A 217 4.75 9.39 -7.69
N ARG A 218 5.75 9.03 -8.50
CA ARG A 218 5.68 9.16 -9.96
C ARG A 218 4.53 8.35 -10.55
N ARG A 219 4.23 7.18 -9.99
CA ARG A 219 3.08 6.38 -10.41
C ARG A 219 1.76 7.11 -10.15
N VAL A 220 1.58 7.70 -8.98
CA VAL A 220 0.40 8.52 -8.66
C VAL A 220 0.35 9.75 -9.59
N TRP A 221 1.47 10.44 -9.76
CA TRP A 221 1.60 11.62 -10.63
C TRP A 221 1.22 11.36 -12.09
N LYS A 222 1.63 10.22 -12.65
CA LYS A 222 1.32 9.84 -14.04
C LYS A 222 -0.11 9.34 -14.23
N SER A 223 -0.83 9.05 -13.14
CA SER A 223 -2.20 8.56 -13.22
C SER A 223 -3.18 9.67 -13.62
N ARG A 224 -4.34 9.32 -14.20
CA ARG A 224 -5.42 10.29 -14.43
C ARG A 224 -6.03 10.84 -13.13
N ALA A 225 -5.76 10.19 -12.00
CA ALA A 225 -6.30 10.54 -10.70
C ALA A 225 -5.82 11.91 -10.19
N VAL A 226 -4.70 12.43 -10.72
CA VAL A 226 -4.16 13.76 -10.37
C VAL A 226 -4.48 14.86 -11.37
N LEU A 227 -5.29 14.57 -12.39
CA LEU A 227 -5.74 15.59 -13.33
C LEU A 227 -6.86 16.41 -12.70
N ILE A 228 -6.64 17.71 -12.59
CA ILE A 228 -7.60 18.68 -12.07
C ILE A 228 -7.90 19.69 -13.18
N ARG A 229 -9.18 19.90 -13.46
CA ARG A 229 -9.66 20.91 -14.41
C ARG A 229 -9.71 22.26 -13.71
N ALA A 230 -9.10 23.30 -14.28
CA ALA A 230 -9.28 24.65 -13.76
C ALA A 230 -10.73 25.12 -14.03
N GLY A 231 -11.55 25.27 -12.97
CA GLY A 231 -12.91 25.82 -13.11
C GLY A 231 -12.90 27.32 -13.46
N SER A 232 -14.04 27.84 -13.92
CA SER A 232 -14.26 29.21 -14.45
C SER A 232 -13.89 30.36 -13.50
N SER A 233 -13.57 30.06 -12.23
CA SER A 233 -13.10 31.00 -11.20
C SER A 233 -11.60 30.89 -10.91
N GLY A 234 -10.84 30.10 -11.68
CA GLY A 234 -9.44 29.75 -11.35
C GLY A 234 -9.28 28.85 -10.12
N MET A 235 -10.38 28.48 -9.46
CA MET A 235 -10.43 27.64 -8.27
C MET A 235 -11.05 26.27 -8.56
N LEU A 236 -10.26 25.41 -9.17
CA LEU A 236 -10.01 24.09 -8.57
C LEU A 236 -8.51 24.06 -8.28
N GLY A 237 -8.09 24.90 -7.34
CA GLY A 237 -6.72 24.93 -6.84
C GLY A 237 -6.39 23.68 -6.02
N PRO A 238 -5.30 23.68 -5.23
CA PRO A 238 -4.87 22.56 -4.39
C PRO A 238 -5.95 21.96 -3.47
N ALA A 239 -7.04 22.70 -3.22
CA ALA A 239 -8.20 22.26 -2.45
C ALA A 239 -8.90 21.03 -3.04
N GLY A 240 -8.90 20.83 -4.36
CA GLY A 240 -9.47 19.65 -5.03
C GLY A 240 -8.45 18.55 -5.35
N ALA A 241 -7.17 18.79 -5.06
CA ALA A 241 -6.10 17.90 -5.47
C ALA A 241 -6.10 16.58 -4.66
N PRO A 242 -5.68 15.46 -5.27
CA PRO A 242 -5.40 14.23 -4.56
C PRO A 242 -4.49 14.44 -3.36
N ARG A 243 -4.73 13.64 -2.33
CA ARG A 243 -3.94 13.63 -1.10
C ARG A 243 -3.07 12.40 -1.08
N VAL A 244 -1.76 12.60 -1.05
CA VAL A 244 -0.78 11.54 -0.86
C VAL A 244 -0.15 11.71 0.50
N VAL A 245 -0.33 10.73 1.38
CA VAL A 245 0.25 10.75 2.73
C VAL A 245 1.32 9.68 2.83
N ILE A 246 2.48 10.03 3.37
CA ILE A 246 3.63 9.14 3.52
C ILE A 246 4.03 9.12 4.99
N ASP A 247 4.23 7.94 5.58
CA ASP A 247 4.85 7.87 6.90
C ASP A 247 6.28 8.38 6.84
N ARG A 248 6.65 9.21 7.81
CA ARG A 248 7.92 9.92 7.78
C ARG A 248 9.09 8.96 8.02
N GLN A 249 9.87 8.73 6.97
CA GLN A 249 11.05 7.89 7.01
C GLN A 249 12.23 8.64 7.67
N GLY A 250 12.61 8.23 8.87
CA GLY A 250 13.76 8.79 9.60
C GLY A 250 13.55 10.23 10.10
N GLY A 251 14.67 10.95 10.29
CA GLY A 251 14.69 12.30 10.88
C GLY A 251 14.43 13.45 9.90
N ARG A 252 14.19 13.16 8.63
CA ARG A 252 14.07 14.19 7.57
C ARG A 252 12.77 14.98 7.73
N THR A 253 12.88 16.31 7.75
CA THR A 253 11.77 17.27 7.85
C THR A 253 11.58 18.10 6.57
N GLU A 254 12.53 18.02 5.63
CA GLU A 254 12.52 18.79 4.40
C GLU A 254 12.56 17.87 3.17
N TYR A 255 11.55 18.00 2.31
CA TYR A 255 11.37 17.15 1.13
C TYR A 255 11.24 17.92 -0.17
N ALA A 256 11.17 19.27 -0.14
CA ALA A 256 10.94 20.08 -1.35
C ALA A 256 11.93 19.76 -2.48
N GLY A 257 13.24 19.79 -2.20
CA GLY A 257 14.26 19.48 -3.20
C GLY A 257 14.25 18.02 -3.68
N LEU A 258 13.82 17.08 -2.83
CA LEU A 258 13.68 15.68 -3.20
C LEU A 258 12.47 15.44 -4.09
N LEU A 259 11.35 16.09 -3.79
CA LEU A 259 10.15 16.07 -4.61
C LEU A 259 10.40 16.72 -5.97
N ALA A 260 11.10 17.85 -6.03
CA ALA A 260 11.46 18.53 -7.27
C ALA A 260 12.32 17.64 -8.19
N ARG A 261 13.23 16.84 -7.62
CA ARG A 261 14.00 15.83 -8.36
C ARG A 261 13.18 14.59 -8.72
N ALA A 262 12.20 14.23 -7.89
CA ALA A 262 11.36 13.07 -8.14
C ALA A 262 10.34 13.34 -9.26
N ILE A 263 9.82 14.57 -9.36
CA ILE A 263 8.73 14.95 -10.25
C ILE A 263 9.22 16.14 -11.08
N GLU A 264 9.97 15.83 -12.12
CA GLU A 264 10.79 16.80 -12.84
C GLU A 264 9.97 17.86 -13.59
N ASP A 265 8.72 17.55 -13.97
CA ASP A 265 7.79 18.40 -14.72
C ASP A 265 6.88 19.27 -13.84
N ALA A 266 7.13 19.31 -12.53
CA ALA A 266 6.30 20.03 -11.57
C ALA A 266 7.05 21.11 -10.80
N ASP A 267 6.30 22.13 -10.38
CA ASP A 267 6.68 23.04 -9.32
C ASP A 267 6.25 22.48 -7.97
N VAL A 268 7.11 22.65 -6.96
CA VAL A 268 6.89 22.18 -5.60
C VAL A 268 6.79 23.37 -4.67
N HIS A 269 5.61 23.57 -4.08
CA HIS A 269 5.34 24.65 -3.13
C HIS A 269 5.22 24.09 -1.72
N THR A 270 6.05 24.57 -0.81
CA THR A 270 5.94 24.24 0.61
C THR A 270 4.70 24.91 1.21
N VAL A 271 3.78 24.10 1.73
CA VAL A 271 2.55 24.57 2.38
C VAL A 271 2.74 24.69 3.89
N ALA A 272 3.37 23.68 4.50
CA ALA A 272 3.65 23.67 5.95
C ALA A 272 4.86 22.80 6.26
N GLN A 273 5.66 23.21 7.25
CA GLN A 273 6.73 22.39 7.82
C GLN A 273 6.70 22.52 9.34
N THR A 274 6.44 21.42 10.02
CA THR A 274 6.41 21.33 11.47
C THR A 274 7.17 20.08 11.92
N GLU A 275 7.37 19.93 13.23
CA GLU A 275 7.98 18.73 13.80
C GLU A 275 7.20 17.44 13.51
N ARG A 276 5.88 17.54 13.30
CA ARG A 276 4.99 16.39 13.08
C ARG A 276 4.66 16.13 11.62
N GLN A 277 4.76 17.14 10.75
CA GLN A 277 4.42 16.99 9.33
C GLN A 277 5.10 18.00 8.41
N SER A 278 5.31 17.60 7.15
CA SER A 278 5.76 18.45 6.06
C SER A 278 4.83 18.28 4.86
N VAL A 279 4.21 19.38 4.42
CA VAL A 279 3.15 19.41 3.42
C VAL A 279 3.60 20.23 2.21
N TYR A 280 3.40 19.66 1.02
CA TYR A 280 3.80 20.26 -0.25
C TYR A 280 2.67 20.15 -1.26
N ASP A 281 2.44 21.21 -2.03
CA ASP A 281 1.63 21.16 -3.25
C ASP A 281 2.57 20.95 -4.44
N VAL A 282 2.30 19.93 -5.24
CA VAL A 282 3.03 19.60 -6.46
C VAL A 282 2.12 19.85 -7.65
N ILE A 283 2.52 20.76 -8.54
CA ILE A 283 1.68 21.29 -9.63
C ILE A 283 2.47 21.22 -10.92
N ALA A 284 1.89 20.66 -12.00
CA ALA A 284 2.56 20.62 -13.29
C ALA A 284 2.82 22.04 -13.80
N ARG A 285 4.03 22.27 -14.32
CA ARG A 285 4.40 23.57 -14.91
C ARG A 285 3.53 23.92 -16.11
N GLU A 286 3.26 22.92 -16.93
CA GLU A 286 2.48 23.06 -18.15
C GLU A 286 1.09 22.41 -18.00
N PRO A 287 0.06 22.97 -18.66
CA PRO A 287 -1.21 22.28 -18.87
C PRO A 287 -1.04 20.93 -19.55
N GLU A 288 -1.86 19.96 -19.16
CA GLU A 288 -1.93 18.67 -19.81
C GLU A 288 -2.64 18.81 -21.17
N LYS A 289 -2.05 18.25 -22.23
CA LYS A 289 -2.73 18.13 -23.53
C LYS A 289 -3.75 17.00 -23.45
N VAL A 290 -4.95 17.28 -22.98
CA VAL A 290 -6.05 16.30 -22.93
C VAL A 290 -6.90 16.44 -24.20
N ALA A 291 -7.18 15.34 -24.89
CA ALA A 291 -8.12 15.34 -25.99
C ALA A 291 -9.50 15.81 -25.49
N PRO A 292 -10.24 16.62 -26.25
CA PRO A 292 -11.56 17.07 -25.83
C PRO A 292 -12.44 15.84 -25.56
N ASP A 293 -13.01 15.79 -24.36
CA ASP A 293 -13.93 14.72 -24.01
C ASP A 293 -15.26 15.02 -24.73
N HIS A 294 -15.52 14.30 -25.82
CA HIS A 294 -16.70 14.53 -26.66
C HIS A 294 -18.04 14.24 -25.94
N ALA A 295 -17.99 13.75 -24.69
CA ALA A 295 -19.15 13.42 -23.88
C ALA A 295 -19.76 14.61 -23.11
N SER A 296 -19.03 15.70 -22.88
CA SER A 296 -19.55 16.88 -22.17
C SER A 296 -19.86 18.02 -23.16
N GLY A 297 -21.02 17.94 -23.78
CA GLY A 297 -21.57 19.06 -24.54
C GLY A 297 -21.97 20.20 -23.60
N ALA A 298 -21.05 21.11 -23.30
CA ALA A 298 -21.25 22.54 -22.99
C ALA A 298 -20.03 23.11 -22.24
N GLY A 299 -19.48 24.21 -22.73
CA GLY A 299 -18.64 25.13 -21.95
C GLY A 299 -17.16 25.13 -22.28
N ASP A 300 -16.59 26.34 -22.31
CA ASP A 300 -15.16 26.64 -22.34
C ASP A 300 -14.50 26.11 -21.06
N ASP A 301 -14.24 24.81 -21.05
CA ASP A 301 -13.60 24.11 -19.94
C ASP A 301 -12.13 24.51 -19.86
N GLY A 302 -11.77 25.23 -18.80
CA GLY A 302 -10.41 25.70 -18.56
C GLY A 302 -9.34 24.59 -18.59
N PRO A 303 -8.05 24.97 -18.66
CA PRO A 303 -6.96 24.03 -18.85
C PRO A 303 -6.92 22.95 -17.74
N VAL A 304 -6.65 21.71 -18.13
CA VAL A 304 -6.42 20.61 -17.20
C VAL A 304 -4.95 20.62 -16.79
N ARG A 305 -4.67 20.45 -15.49
CA ARG A 305 -3.30 20.35 -14.95
C ARG A 305 -3.18 19.18 -13.99
N ARG A 306 -1.97 18.62 -13.89
CA ARG A 306 -1.66 17.68 -12.80
C ARG A 306 -1.42 18.44 -11.51
N CYS A 307 -2.06 18.01 -10.45
CA CYS A 307 -1.85 18.56 -9.12
C CYS A 307 -1.98 17.45 -8.08
N MET A 308 -1.14 17.43 -7.05
CA MET A 308 -1.36 16.62 -5.85
C MET A 308 -0.77 17.31 -4.61
N ARG A 309 -1.41 17.09 -3.47
CA ARG A 309 -0.90 17.50 -2.16
C ARG A 309 -0.23 16.32 -1.47
N ILE A 310 1.05 16.48 -1.15
CA ILE A 310 1.87 15.47 -0.48
C ILE A 310 2.06 15.86 0.97
N CYS A 311 1.82 14.93 1.90
CA CYS A 311 2.05 15.11 3.32
C CYS A 311 2.97 14.00 3.85
N PHE A 312 4.16 14.36 4.31
CA PHE A 312 5.00 13.49 5.13
C PHE A 312 4.62 13.70 6.58
N ARG A 313 4.26 12.64 7.30
CA ARG A 313 3.74 12.77 8.65
C ARG A 313 4.28 11.68 9.58
N VAL A 314 4.59 12.06 10.81
CA VAL A 314 5.02 11.11 11.86
C VAL A 314 3.86 10.22 12.24
N GLU A 315 4.11 8.91 12.26
CA GLU A 315 3.12 7.88 12.64
C GLU A 315 1.85 8.02 11.79
N ALA A 316 2.03 8.23 10.48
CA ALA A 316 0.95 8.52 9.56
C ALA A 316 -0.09 7.38 9.52
N GLU A 317 0.33 6.13 9.69
CA GLU A 317 -0.51 4.94 9.78
C GLU A 317 -1.54 5.00 10.92
N GLN A 318 -1.27 5.76 11.99
CA GLN A 318 -2.23 5.89 13.09
C GLN A 318 -3.42 6.80 12.75
N HIS A 319 -3.27 7.63 11.71
CA HIS A 319 -4.22 8.71 11.38
C HIS A 319 -4.78 8.61 9.96
N HIS A 320 -4.08 7.94 9.05
CA HIS A 320 -4.46 7.84 7.65
C HIS A 320 -4.61 6.38 7.25
N PHE A 321 -5.86 5.96 6.99
CA PHE A 321 -6.18 4.58 6.63
C PHE A 321 -5.37 4.05 5.45
N PRO A 322 -5.16 4.80 4.35
CA PRO A 322 -4.33 4.31 3.24
C PRO A 322 -2.90 4.00 3.68
N VAL A 323 -2.34 4.75 4.63
CA VAL A 323 -0.98 4.50 5.15
C VAL A 323 -0.98 3.24 6.01
N ALA A 324 -1.98 3.04 6.88
CA ALA A 324 -2.11 1.80 7.64
C ALA A 324 -2.22 0.56 6.76
N LEU A 325 -3.02 0.61 5.69
CA LEU A 325 -3.11 -0.51 4.76
C LEU A 325 -1.78 -0.70 3.99
N ALA A 326 -1.11 0.37 3.56
CA ALA A 326 0.22 0.29 2.96
C ALA A 326 1.23 -0.37 3.92
N SER A 327 1.20 -0.03 5.22
CA SER A 327 2.02 -0.68 6.26
C SER A 327 1.82 -2.19 6.27
N MET A 328 0.55 -2.61 6.22
CA MET A 328 0.19 -4.03 6.21
C MET A 328 0.68 -4.73 4.93
N VAL A 329 0.55 -4.08 3.76
CA VAL A 329 1.04 -4.60 2.48
C VAL A 329 2.56 -4.78 2.53
N ALA A 330 3.30 -3.72 2.87
CA ALA A 330 4.76 -3.77 2.95
C ALA A 330 5.23 -4.86 3.92
N LYS A 331 4.57 -4.99 5.07
CA LYS A 331 4.90 -6.03 6.05
C LYS A 331 4.57 -7.43 5.55
N LEU A 332 3.38 -7.66 4.97
CA LEU A 332 3.00 -8.96 4.44
C LEU A 332 3.97 -9.41 3.35
N VAL A 333 4.24 -8.54 2.37
CA VAL A 333 5.17 -8.81 1.27
C VAL A 333 6.55 -9.18 1.81
N ARG A 334 7.09 -8.37 2.74
CA ARG A 334 8.38 -8.68 3.35
C ARG A 334 8.39 -10.04 4.02
N GLU A 335 7.36 -10.39 4.78
CA GLU A 335 7.33 -11.66 5.50
C GLU A 335 7.17 -12.85 4.54
N LEU A 336 6.39 -12.73 3.45
CA LEU A 336 6.33 -13.74 2.39
C LEU A 336 7.70 -13.95 1.71
N LEU A 337 8.41 -12.86 1.42
CA LEU A 337 9.78 -12.92 0.87
C LEU A 337 10.77 -13.52 1.87
N MET A 338 10.64 -13.20 3.16
CA MET A 338 11.43 -13.84 4.21
C MET A 338 11.09 -15.33 4.38
N HIS A 339 9.84 -15.75 4.13
CA HIS A 339 9.50 -17.18 4.11
C HIS A 339 10.21 -17.89 2.97
N ARG A 340 10.23 -17.31 1.77
CA ARG A 340 11.01 -17.83 0.62
C ARG A 340 12.51 -17.91 0.93
N PHE A 341 13.06 -16.82 1.47
CA PHE A 341 14.45 -16.73 1.90
C PHE A 341 14.81 -17.86 2.87
N ASN A 342 14.04 -17.99 3.96
CA ASN A 342 14.31 -19.00 4.97
C ASN A 342 14.14 -20.42 4.43
N ARG A 343 13.11 -20.67 3.62
CA ARG A 343 12.91 -21.99 2.99
C ARG A 343 14.13 -22.39 2.15
N TYR A 344 14.61 -21.50 1.27
CA TYR A 344 15.77 -21.77 0.42
C TYR A 344 17.00 -22.19 1.24
N TRP A 345 17.32 -21.43 2.28
CA TRP A 345 18.53 -21.66 3.08
C TRP A 345 18.40 -22.84 4.05
N CYS A 346 17.26 -22.97 4.74
CA CYS A 346 17.03 -24.04 5.71
C CYS A 346 16.90 -25.42 5.05
N GLU A 347 16.50 -25.50 3.77
CA GLU A 347 16.52 -26.77 3.02
C GLU A 347 17.94 -27.23 2.67
N ARG A 348 18.91 -26.31 2.63
CA ARG A 348 20.29 -26.58 2.20
C ARG A 348 21.26 -26.80 3.36
N ILE A 349 20.98 -26.21 4.51
CA ILE A 349 21.85 -26.24 5.68
C ILE A 349 21.10 -26.91 6.82
N ALA A 350 21.56 -28.11 7.20
CA ALA A 350 20.99 -28.87 8.29
C ALA A 350 20.98 -28.05 9.59
N GLU A 351 19.87 -28.13 10.33
CA GLU A 351 19.67 -27.45 11.62
C GLU A 351 19.70 -25.91 11.59
N LEU A 352 19.79 -25.29 10.41
CA LEU A 352 19.75 -23.83 10.30
C LEU A 352 18.38 -23.29 10.75
N LYS A 353 18.38 -22.48 11.81
CA LYS A 353 17.17 -21.83 12.32
C LYS A 353 16.83 -20.59 11.50
N PRO A 354 15.55 -20.35 11.17
CA PRO A 354 15.12 -19.21 10.34
C PRO A 354 15.46 -17.87 10.99
N THR A 355 15.52 -16.82 10.18
CA THR A 355 15.80 -15.44 10.58
C THR A 355 14.68 -14.48 10.17
N ALA A 356 14.43 -13.47 11.00
CA ALA A 356 13.64 -12.29 10.67
C ALA A 356 14.48 -11.19 9.99
N GLY A 357 15.81 -11.33 9.99
CA GLY A 357 16.78 -10.45 9.34
C GLY A 357 17.20 -9.22 10.15
N TYR A 358 16.72 -9.04 11.38
CA TYR A 358 17.08 -7.91 12.25
C TYR A 358 18.44 -8.13 12.93
N ALA A 359 19.18 -7.05 13.22
CA ALA A 359 20.59 -7.06 13.62
C ALA A 359 21.03 -8.22 14.53
N THR A 360 20.38 -8.45 15.68
CA THR A 360 20.77 -9.51 16.62
C THR A 360 20.54 -10.92 16.04
N ASP A 361 19.36 -11.16 15.48
CA ASP A 361 18.99 -12.46 14.91
C ASP A 361 19.73 -12.73 13.59
N ALA A 362 19.94 -11.71 12.76
CA ALA A 362 20.74 -11.80 11.55
C ALA A 362 22.21 -12.12 11.86
N ARG A 363 22.79 -11.56 12.93
CA ARG A 363 24.17 -11.87 13.33
C ARG A 363 24.33 -13.35 13.68
N ARG A 364 23.38 -13.90 14.45
CA ARG A 364 23.33 -15.36 14.73
C ARG A 364 23.23 -16.14 13.42
N TRP A 365 22.25 -15.81 12.59
CA TRP A 365 22.01 -16.52 11.33
C TRP A 365 23.23 -16.49 10.40
N LEU A 366 23.91 -15.34 10.28
CA LEU A 366 25.13 -15.21 9.48
C LEU A 366 26.30 -16.03 10.04
N ALA A 367 26.40 -16.18 11.37
CA ALA A 367 27.41 -17.05 11.98
C ALA A 367 27.13 -18.53 11.67
N ASP A 368 25.86 -18.93 11.71
CA ASP A 368 25.43 -20.30 11.40
C ASP A 368 25.62 -20.65 9.92
N VAL A 369 25.43 -19.69 9.01
CA VAL A 369 25.51 -19.91 7.55
C VAL A 369 26.95 -19.82 7.02
N ARG A 370 27.81 -18.98 7.62
CA ARG A 370 29.18 -18.71 7.14
C ARG A 370 30.02 -19.96 6.78
N PRO A 371 29.98 -21.09 7.50
CA PRO A 371 30.74 -22.29 7.14
C PRO A 371 30.33 -22.96 5.82
N PHE A 372 29.15 -22.62 5.29
CA PHE A 372 28.51 -23.31 4.15
C PHE A 372 28.44 -22.47 2.87
N VAL A 373 28.82 -21.19 2.92
CA VAL A 373 28.71 -20.25 1.80
C VAL A 373 30.01 -19.49 1.58
N ALA A 374 30.28 -19.16 0.32
CA ALA A 374 31.43 -18.35 -0.04
C ALA A 374 31.25 -16.87 0.39
N ASP A 375 32.38 -16.17 0.57
CA ASP A 375 32.41 -14.78 1.06
C ASP A 375 31.75 -13.78 0.09
N ASP A 376 31.78 -14.05 -1.21
CA ASP A 376 31.05 -13.28 -2.22
C ASP A 376 29.53 -13.43 -2.04
N GLN A 377 29.03 -14.65 -1.88
CA GLN A 377 27.62 -14.93 -1.62
C GLN A 377 27.14 -14.30 -0.30
N LEU A 378 27.97 -14.33 0.76
CA LEU A 378 27.69 -13.60 2.01
C LEU A 378 27.55 -12.09 1.80
N ARG A 379 28.39 -11.48 0.95
CA ARG A 379 28.28 -10.05 0.64
C ARG A 379 27.01 -9.70 -0.13
N GLU A 380 26.47 -10.63 -0.91
CA GLU A 380 25.20 -10.44 -1.61
C GLU A 380 23.99 -10.52 -0.69
N LEU A 381 24.07 -11.34 0.37
CA LEU A 381 23.01 -11.51 1.37
C LEU A 381 22.83 -10.32 2.31
N ILE A 382 23.88 -9.51 2.49
CA ILE A 382 23.94 -8.49 3.54
C ILE A 382 23.65 -7.12 2.96
N ARG A 383 22.60 -6.46 3.49
CA ARG A 383 22.43 -5.02 3.29
C ARG A 383 23.45 -4.25 4.11
N ARG A 384 24.23 -3.42 3.42
CA ARG A 384 25.29 -2.61 4.01
C ARG A 384 24.72 -1.57 4.96
N ALA A 385 25.52 -1.28 6.00
CA ALA A 385 25.16 -0.37 7.08
C ALA A 385 25.10 1.08 6.61
#